data_AF-A0A833TWI0-F1
#
_entry.id   AF-A0A833TWI0-F1
#
_cell.length_a   1.000
_cell.length_b   1.000
_cell.length_c   1.000
_cell.angle_alpha   90.00
_cell.angle_beta   90.00
_cell.angle_gamma   90.00
#
_symmetry.space_group_name_H-M   'P 1'
#
loop_
_entity.id
_entity.type
_entity.pdbx_description
1 polymer ?
#
loop_
_entity_poly.entity_id
_entity_poly.type
_entity_poly.pdbx_seq_one_letter_code
_entity_poly.pdbx_strand_id
1 'polypeptide(L)'
;METEEGSDAACIPILKPTDESELEKQWRLYEAYNELHGLAQEFQTPFEAPAVLVVGHQTDGNSALVEALMGFQFNHVGGGTKTRRPITLHMKYDPLCELPRCRLVSNSDADSDPSILIAEKMSLLEIQV
;
A
#
# COMPACT_ATOMS: atom_id res chain seq x y z
N MET A 1 39.13 8.82 20.46
CA MET A 1 38.70 9.45 19.19
C MET A 1 38.37 8.32 18.25
N GLU A 2 37.18 7.73 18.39
CA GLU A 2 36.41 7.08 17.31
C GLU A 2 34.95 7.16 17.79
N THR A 3 34.14 7.91 17.04
CA THR A 3 32.72 8.20 17.32
C THR A 3 31.90 7.20 16.51
N GLU A 4 31.21 6.29 17.19
CA GLU A 4 30.21 5.43 16.56
C GLU A 4 28.86 6.17 16.58
N GLU A 5 28.53 6.84 15.47
CA GLU A 5 27.17 7.28 15.18
C GLU A 5 26.35 6.05 14.73
N GLY A 6 25.71 5.41 15.69
CA GLY A 6 24.65 4.44 15.44
C GLY A 6 23.42 5.15 14.90
N SER A 7 23.12 4.91 13.62
CA SER A 7 21.92 5.34 12.92
C SER A 7 20.67 5.05 13.76
N ASP A 8 20.07 6.14 14.26
CA ASP A 8 18.77 6.14 14.92
C ASP A 8 17.72 5.84 13.84
N ALA A 9 17.45 4.55 13.63
CA ALA A 9 16.28 4.10 12.90
C ALA A 9 15.08 4.56 13.73
N ALA A 10 14.58 5.76 13.41
CA ALA A 10 13.46 6.38 14.07
C ALA A 10 12.30 5.38 14.12
N CYS A 11 12.16 4.70 15.26
CA CYS A 11 10.97 3.92 15.57
C CYS A 11 9.83 4.92 15.55
N ILE A 12 9.04 4.91 14.49
CA ILE A 12 7.76 5.62 14.48
C ILE A 12 7.01 5.08 15.70
N PRO A 13 6.76 5.89 16.74
CA PRO A 13 6.03 5.42 17.88
C PRO A 13 4.64 5.05 17.37
N ILE A 14 4.27 3.77 17.47
CA ILE A 14 2.89 3.33 17.30
C ILE A 14 2.13 3.96 18.48
N LEU A 15 1.63 5.19 18.28
CA LEU A 15 0.75 5.84 19.23
C LEU A 15 -0.47 4.94 19.35
N LYS A 16 -0.61 4.28 20.49
CA LYS A 16 -1.88 3.66 20.87
C LYS A 16 -2.87 4.81 21.01
N PRO A 17 -3.86 4.96 20.11
CA PRO A 17 -4.80 6.06 20.23
C PRO A 17 -5.63 5.80 21.48
N THR A 18 -5.52 6.66 22.48
CA THR A 18 -6.29 6.60 23.73
C THR A 18 -7.69 7.19 23.58
N ASP A 19 -8.02 7.78 22.42
CA ASP A 19 -9.25 8.55 22.19
C ASP A 19 -9.75 8.40 20.73
N GLU A 20 -11.05 8.18 20.52
CA GLU A 20 -11.66 7.98 19.18
C GLU A 20 -11.46 9.19 18.26
N SER A 21 -11.42 10.39 18.83
CA SER A 21 -11.19 11.64 18.09
C SER A 21 -9.79 11.70 17.46
N GLU A 22 -8.77 11.16 18.12
CA GLU A 22 -7.40 11.14 17.58
C GLU A 22 -7.25 10.14 16.43
N LEU A 23 -7.94 9.00 16.53
CA LEU A 23 -8.01 8.02 15.44
C LEU A 23 -8.66 8.63 14.19
N GLU A 24 -9.75 9.40 14.36
CA GLU A 24 -10.42 10.08 13.24
C GLU A 24 -9.52 11.14 12.59
N LYS A 25 -8.73 11.88 13.37
CA LYS A 25 -7.74 12.82 12.82
C LYS A 25 -6.65 12.10 12.02
N GLN A 26 -6.11 11.02 12.56
CA GLN A 26 -5.10 10.20 11.90
C GLN A 26 -5.62 9.60 10.59
N TRP A 27 -6.88 9.13 10.60
CA TRP A 27 -7.58 8.67 9.41
C TRP A 27 -7.63 9.73 8.31
N ARG A 28 -8.12 10.93 8.66
CA ARG A 28 -8.27 12.03 7.71
C ARG A 28 -6.92 12.50 7.16
N LEU A 29 -5.87 12.48 7.98
CA LEU A 29 -4.52 12.77 7.53
C LEU A 29 -4.04 11.75 6.50
N TYR A 30 -4.21 10.45 6.76
CA TYR A 30 -3.87 9.40 5.80
C TYR A 30 -4.61 9.57 4.47
N GLU A 31 -5.91 9.88 4.52
CA GLU A 31 -6.70 10.12 3.32
C GLU A 31 -6.20 11.35 2.53
N ALA A 32 -5.90 12.46 3.20
CA ALA A 32 -5.36 13.66 2.57
C ALA A 32 -3.98 13.44 1.93
N TYR A 33 -3.10 12.66 2.57
CA TYR A 33 -1.79 12.30 1.99
C TYR A 33 -1.94 11.48 0.72
N ASN A 34 -2.88 10.52 0.70
CA ASN A 34 -3.14 9.70 -0.48
C ASN A 34 -3.72 10.53 -1.63
N GLU A 35 -4.67 11.42 -1.35
CA GLU A 35 -5.23 12.34 -2.35
C GLU A 35 -4.15 13.27 -2.92
N LEU A 36 -3.35 13.89 -2.05
CA LEU A 36 -2.26 14.76 -2.48
C LEU A 36 -1.20 14.01 -3.29
N HIS A 37 -0.91 12.74 -2.94
CA HIS A 37 -0.01 11.91 -3.73
C HIS A 37 -0.54 11.62 -5.13
N GLY A 38 -1.84 11.32 -5.26
CA GLY A 38 -2.49 11.14 -6.56
C GLY A 38 -2.41 12.40 -7.42
N LEU A 39 -2.79 13.56 -6.86
CA LEU A 39 -2.70 14.85 -7.54
C LEU A 39 -1.27 15.18 -7.96
N ALA A 40 -0.30 14.92 -7.09
CA ALA A 40 1.09 15.23 -7.36
C ALA A 40 1.64 14.45 -8.56
N GLN A 41 1.27 13.18 -8.69
CA GLN A 41 1.61 12.37 -9.86
C GLN A 41 0.95 12.92 -11.14
N GLU A 42 -0.34 13.26 -11.09
CA GLU A 42 -1.11 13.81 -12.23
C GLU A 42 -0.49 15.11 -12.75
N PHE A 43 -0.16 16.04 -11.86
CA PHE A 43 0.44 17.33 -12.23
C PHE A 43 1.95 17.27 -12.47
N GLN A 44 2.56 16.06 -12.42
CA GLN A 44 4.01 15.85 -12.50
C GLN A 44 4.78 16.73 -11.50
N THR A 45 4.16 17.02 -10.36
CA THR A 45 4.76 17.78 -9.28
C THR A 45 5.39 16.82 -8.27
N PRO A 46 6.66 16.97 -7.91
CA PRO A 46 7.29 16.07 -6.96
C PRO A 46 6.64 16.24 -5.58
N PHE A 47 6.10 15.13 -5.05
CA PHE A 47 5.54 15.06 -3.70
C PHE A 47 6.04 13.79 -3.02
N GLU A 48 6.74 13.96 -1.91
CA GLU A 48 7.22 12.86 -1.08
C GLU A 48 6.10 12.41 -0.13
N ALA A 49 5.18 11.59 -0.66
CA ALA A 49 4.23 10.88 0.17
C ALA A 49 4.92 9.74 0.94
N PRO A 50 4.58 9.51 2.22
CA PRO A 50 5.05 8.33 2.92
C PRO A 50 4.60 7.05 2.22
N ALA A 51 5.54 6.17 1.90
CA ALA A 51 5.26 4.87 1.27
C ALA A 51 6.06 3.75 1.96
N VAL A 52 5.49 2.54 1.98
CA VAL A 52 6.15 1.35 2.51
C VAL A 52 6.64 0.50 1.35
N LEU A 53 7.95 0.25 1.31
CA LEU A 53 8.58 -0.65 0.35
C LEU A 53 8.95 -1.97 1.02
N VAL A 54 8.42 -3.08 0.50
CA VAL A 54 8.78 -4.42 0.98
C VAL A 54 9.93 -4.96 0.14
N VAL A 55 11.06 -5.23 0.79
CA VAL A 55 12.27 -5.79 0.16
C VAL A 55 12.71 -7.01 0.95
N GLY A 56 13.05 -8.08 0.24
CA GLY A 56 13.60 -9.30 0.82
C GLY A 56 14.10 -10.24 -0.26
N HIS A 57 14.85 -11.26 0.13
CA HIS A 57 15.36 -12.29 -0.77
C HIS A 57 14.22 -13.16 -1.32
N GLN A 58 14.50 -13.88 -2.40
CA GLN A 58 13.56 -14.88 -2.90
C GLN A 58 13.29 -15.88 -1.77
N THR A 59 12.01 -16.22 -1.57
CA THR A 59 11.51 -17.15 -0.53
C THR A 59 11.37 -16.61 0.90
N ASP A 60 11.69 -15.34 1.16
CA ASP A 60 11.49 -14.72 2.50
C ASP A 60 10.03 -14.52 2.89
N GLY A 61 9.09 -14.89 2.02
CA GLY A 61 7.67 -14.74 2.30
C GLY A 61 7.16 -13.30 2.19
N ASN A 62 7.86 -12.42 1.47
CA ASN A 62 7.42 -11.03 1.26
C ASN A 62 5.95 -10.93 0.78
N SER A 63 5.56 -11.78 -0.18
CA SER A 63 4.17 -11.84 -0.64
C SER A 63 3.23 -12.34 0.46
N ALA A 64 3.64 -13.37 1.22
CA ALA A 64 2.84 -13.93 2.31
C ALA A 64 2.60 -12.91 3.45
N LEU A 65 3.59 -12.06 3.75
CA LEU A 65 3.45 -10.97 4.72
C LEU A 65 2.38 -9.97 4.27
N VAL A 66 2.45 -9.54 3.01
CA VAL A 66 1.50 -8.57 2.44
C VAL A 66 0.09 -9.18 2.32
N GLU A 67 -0.02 -10.45 1.97
CA GLU A 67 -1.28 -11.21 1.94
C GLU A 67 -1.90 -11.34 3.33
N ALA A 68 -1.09 -11.65 4.35
CA ALA A 68 -1.55 -11.71 5.73
C ALA A 68 -2.04 -10.35 6.25
N LEU A 69 -1.39 -9.25 5.84
CA LEU A 69 -1.81 -7.89 6.17
C LEU A 69 -3.17 -7.54 5.52
N MET A 70 -3.36 -7.91 4.26
CA MET A 70 -4.61 -7.64 3.54
C MET A 70 -5.75 -8.60 3.93
N GLY A 71 -5.42 -9.75 4.49
CA GLY A 71 -6.38 -10.78 4.87
C GLY A 71 -6.87 -11.65 3.71
N PHE A 72 -6.23 -11.58 2.54
CA PHE A 72 -6.53 -12.44 1.40
C PHE A 72 -5.31 -12.67 0.51
N GLN A 73 -5.35 -13.76 -0.24
CA GLN A 73 -4.30 -14.10 -1.19
C GLN A 73 -4.56 -13.41 -2.54
N PHE A 74 -3.58 -12.65 -3.03
CA PHE A 74 -3.67 -11.95 -4.32
C PHE A 74 -2.72 -12.51 -5.38
N ASN A 75 -1.65 -13.20 -4.96
CA ASN A 75 -0.71 -13.83 -5.87
C ASN A 75 -0.88 -15.35 -5.86
N HIS A 76 -0.55 -15.99 -6.98
CA HIS A 76 -0.57 -17.46 -7.05
C HIS A 76 0.68 -18.05 -6.34
N VAL A 77 0.48 -18.94 -5.37
CA VAL A 77 1.58 -19.64 -4.66
C VAL A 77 2.30 -20.65 -5.56
N GLY A 78 3.59 -20.90 -5.34
CA GLY A 78 4.38 -21.91 -6.08
C GLY A 78 5.88 -21.59 -6.11
N GLY A 79 6.69 -22.45 -6.74
CA GLY A 79 8.15 -22.27 -6.78
C GLY A 79 8.61 -21.06 -7.61
N GLY A 80 9.77 -20.49 -7.25
CA GLY A 80 10.43 -19.39 -7.97
C GLY A 80 9.99 -17.97 -7.53
N THR A 81 10.53 -16.94 -8.20
CA THR A 81 10.11 -15.54 -8.03
C THR A 81 8.75 -15.32 -8.68
N LYS A 82 7.73 -15.04 -7.85
CA LYS A 82 6.35 -14.80 -8.31
C LYS A 82 6.12 -13.35 -8.74
N THR A 83 6.60 -12.39 -7.96
CA THR A 83 6.51 -10.97 -8.27
C THR A 83 7.62 -10.58 -9.26
N ARG A 84 7.32 -10.64 -10.57
CA ARG A 84 8.26 -10.30 -11.65
C ARG A 84 8.19 -8.85 -12.11
N ARG A 85 7.18 -8.11 -11.64
CA ARG A 85 6.98 -6.68 -11.88
C ARG A 85 6.68 -6.03 -10.53
N PRO A 86 7.12 -4.78 -10.29
CA PRO A 86 6.69 -4.02 -9.13
C PRO A 86 5.16 -3.97 -9.06
N ILE A 87 4.60 -4.11 -7.86
CA ILE A 87 3.16 -4.01 -7.59
C ILE A 87 2.99 -2.88 -6.58
N THR A 88 2.19 -1.87 -6.95
CA THR A 88 1.77 -0.83 -6.03
C THR A 88 0.40 -1.20 -5.46
N LEU A 89 0.26 -1.17 -4.13
CA LEU A 89 -0.98 -1.48 -3.44
C LEU A 89 -1.54 -0.22 -2.78
N HIS A 90 -2.70 0.24 -3.25
CA HIS A 90 -3.46 1.31 -2.61
C HIS A 90 -4.52 0.70 -1.70
N MET A 91 -4.28 0.72 -0.39
CA MET A 91 -5.20 0.18 0.61
C MET A 91 -5.98 1.34 1.26
N LYS A 92 -7.31 1.28 1.15
CA LYS A 92 -8.24 2.18 1.83
C LYS A 92 -9.16 1.34 2.71
N TYR A 93 -9.18 1.62 4.01
CA TYR A 93 -10.15 1.00 4.89
C TYR A 93 -11.54 1.64 4.67
N ASP A 94 -12.57 0.84 4.83
CA ASP A 94 -13.96 1.28 4.74
C ASP A 94 -14.73 0.52 5.82
N PRO A 95 -15.19 1.19 6.90
CA PRO A 95 -15.88 0.52 8.00
C PRO A 95 -17.23 -0.07 7.60
N LEU A 96 -17.78 0.34 6.44
CA LEU A 96 -19.04 -0.18 5.92
C LEU A 96 -18.83 -1.41 5.02
N CYS A 97 -17.57 -1.81 4.77
CA CYS A 97 -17.23 -2.87 3.84
C CYS A 97 -16.83 -4.14 4.61
N GLU A 98 -17.71 -5.15 4.60
CA GLU A 98 -17.47 -6.43 5.30
C GLU A 98 -16.39 -7.30 4.63
N LEU A 99 -16.16 -7.13 3.32
CA LEU A 99 -15.19 -7.88 2.52
C LEU A 99 -14.35 -6.92 1.67
N PRO A 100 -13.07 -7.22 1.40
CA PRO A 100 -12.21 -6.34 0.63
C PRO A 100 -12.71 -6.23 -0.82
N ARG A 101 -12.79 -4.99 -1.31
CA ARG A 101 -13.16 -4.66 -2.69
C ARG A 101 -11.89 -4.33 -3.46
N CYS A 102 -11.57 -5.16 -4.44
CA CYS A 102 -10.38 -4.97 -5.25
C CYS A 102 -10.70 -4.29 -6.57
N ARG A 103 -9.73 -3.54 -7.09
CA ARG A 103 -9.78 -2.93 -8.43
C ARG A 103 -8.40 -3.07 -9.05
N LEU A 104 -8.33 -3.51 -10.29
CA LEU A 104 -7.08 -3.57 -11.04
C LEU A 104 -7.01 -2.39 -12.01
N VAL A 105 -5.84 -1.79 -12.06
CA VAL A 105 -5.55 -0.65 -12.92
C VAL A 105 -4.56 -1.14 -13.96
N SER A 106 -4.97 -1.09 -15.24
CA SER A 106 -4.14 -1.56 -16.34
C SER A 106 -3.16 -0.47 -16.79
N ASN A 107 -1.93 -0.86 -17.14
CA ASN A 107 -0.85 0.02 -17.60
C ASN A 107 -1.12 0.77 -18.92
N SER A 108 -2.27 0.60 -19.57
CA SER A 108 -2.64 1.40 -20.74
C SER A 108 -2.74 2.89 -20.42
N ASP A 109 -2.88 3.22 -19.14
CA ASP A 109 -3.13 4.58 -18.66
C ASP A 109 -2.21 4.93 -17.47
N ALA A 110 -0.98 4.41 -17.48
CA ALA A 110 -0.02 4.41 -16.36
C ALA A 110 0.42 5.79 -15.82
N ASP A 111 0.03 6.89 -16.47
CA ASP A 111 0.29 8.27 -16.03
C ASP A 111 -0.89 8.91 -15.28
N SER A 112 -2.01 8.18 -15.08
CA SER A 112 -3.21 8.71 -14.42
C SER A 112 -3.54 7.98 -13.11
N ASP A 113 -4.18 8.71 -12.19
CA ASP A 113 -4.54 8.26 -10.84
C ASP A 113 -5.36 6.94 -10.82
N PRO A 114 -4.97 5.91 -10.03
CA PRO A 114 -5.75 4.69 -9.84
C PRO A 114 -7.17 4.91 -9.26
N SER A 115 -7.44 6.09 -8.71
CA SER A 115 -8.76 6.52 -8.20
C SER A 115 -9.66 7.13 -9.28
N ILE A 116 -9.08 7.64 -10.38
CA ILE A 116 -9.76 8.28 -11.53
C ILE A 116 -9.80 7.36 -12.76
N LEU A 117 -8.87 6.41 -12.86
CA LEU A 117 -8.86 5.42 -13.92
C LEU A 117 -10.13 4.57 -13.89
N ILE A 118 -10.51 4.04 -15.06
CA ILE A 118 -11.51 2.98 -15.17
C ILE A 118 -10.87 1.73 -14.57
N ALA A 119 -10.77 1.70 -13.25
CA ALA A 119 -10.25 0.58 -12.51
C ALA A 119 -11.30 -0.52 -12.66
N GLU A 120 -10.92 -1.57 -13.36
CA GLU A 120 -11.84 -2.66 -13.63
C GLU A 120 -12.15 -3.31 -12.29
N LYS A 121 -13.43 -3.23 -11.90
CA LYS A 121 -13.89 -3.83 -10.65
C LYS A 121 -13.79 -5.34 -10.84
N MET A 122 -12.83 -5.95 -10.17
CA MET A 122 -12.69 -7.40 -10.09
C MET A 122 -13.07 -7.88 -8.70
N SER A 123 -13.82 -8.97 -8.66
CA SER A 123 -13.98 -9.79 -7.47
C SER A 123 -12.65 -10.44 -7.08
N LEU A 124 -12.52 -10.85 -5.82
CA LEU A 124 -11.37 -11.60 -5.34
C LEU A 124 -11.14 -12.89 -6.15
N LEU A 125 -12.22 -13.53 -6.58
CA LEU A 125 -12.17 -14.75 -7.40
C LEU A 125 -11.51 -14.47 -8.75
N GLU A 126 -11.83 -13.35 -9.39
CA GLU A 126 -11.26 -12.96 -10.67
C GLU A 126 -9.77 -12.61 -10.58
N ILE A 127 -9.28 -12.18 -9.41
CA ILE A 127 -7.87 -11.90 -9.16
C ILE A 127 -7.06 -13.19 -8.93
N GLN A 128 -7.71 -14.24 -8.43
CA GLN A 128 -7.05 -15.49 -8.04
C GLN A 128 -6.93 -16.53 -9.16
N VAL A 129 -7.52 -16.28 -10.33
CA VAL A 129 -7.54 -17.19 -11.51
C VAL A 129 -6.26 -17.07 -12.34
#